data_AF-A0A7S7LY43-F1
#
_entry.id   AF-A0A7S7LY43-F1
#
_cell.length_a   1.000
_cell.length_b   1.000
_cell.length_c   1.000
_cell.angle_alpha   90.00
_cell.angle_beta   90.00
_cell.angle_gamma   90.00
#
_symmetry.space_group_name_H-M   'P 1'
#
loop_
_entity.id
_entity.type
_entity.pdbx_description
1 polymer ?
#
loop_
_entity_poly.entity_id
_entity_poly.type
_entity_poly.pdbx_seq_one_letter_code
_entity_poly.pdbx_strand_id
1 'polypeptide(L)'
;MNIALKFFVLLSFLIFYTSVNADTPQIKGLDKELKKPLIERYIMDELKDLRMENMKIKNEVEKRISRAEVEQTDRAARYITDTIGNMFYLIAAATSILIFAGWNSLRDVKRKTEEIVETRLDAITQKYNAQMQTLQETLTQQSKKILDNQNKIYNTQYIHSLWMRSNLETNPQSRIDLYDEILKVNSNDAEVYAYKADAVIDIDEYEWALSLSNKAIEIDPEYGYAYWQRSCANAALNNKNEAIEDLQTAIEKSPHLKDEIDGEVLFENIKESEDFKKIQG
;
A
#
# COMPACT_ATOMS: atom_id res chain seq x y z
N MET A 1 27.24 29.16 94.68
CA MET A 1 27.28 28.57 96.03
C MET A 1 28.47 27.62 96.06
N ASN A 2 29.69 28.15 95.96
CA ASN A 2 30.55 28.42 97.14
C ASN A 2 30.30 27.40 98.25
N ILE A 3 31.22 26.44 98.40
CA ILE A 3 32.45 26.63 99.19
C ILE A 3 32.07 26.95 100.61
N ALA A 4 32.62 26.11 101.49
CA ALA A 4 32.60 26.30 102.92
C ALA A 4 31.19 26.13 103.48
N LEU A 5 31.00 25.36 104.51
CA LEU A 5 31.85 25.20 105.66
C LEU A 5 31.37 23.83 106.13
N LYS A 6 32.24 22.84 106.12
CA LYS A 6 33.23 22.66 107.19
C LYS A 6 32.54 22.74 108.55
N PHE A 7 33.08 21.91 109.41
CA PHE A 7 32.69 21.71 110.78
C PHE A 7 31.59 20.64 110.88
N PHE A 8 31.88 19.49 111.46
CA PHE A 8 33.01 19.21 112.33
C PHE A 8 32.86 17.75 112.74
N VAL A 9 33.99 17.06 112.86
CA VAL A 9 34.27 16.19 114.03
C VAL A 9 33.31 15.00 114.18
N LEU A 10 33.71 13.78 113.81
CA LEU A 10 34.73 12.98 114.49
C LEU A 10 34.93 11.74 113.60
N LEU A 11 35.96 11.66 112.75
CA LEU A 11 37.15 10.82 112.94
C LEU A 11 38.08 11.18 111.73
N SER A 12 39.20 11.91 111.77
CA SER A 12 40.20 12.07 112.82
C SER A 12 40.50 10.71 113.45
N PHE A 13 41.50 9.96 113.07
CA PHE A 13 42.89 10.35 112.81
C PHE A 13 43.58 8.98 112.58
N LEU A 14 44.40 8.73 111.58
CA LEU A 14 45.80 9.13 111.45
C LEU A 14 46.15 8.87 109.97
N ILE A 15 46.63 9.80 109.15
CA ILE A 15 47.86 10.59 109.25
C ILE A 15 49.09 9.71 109.45
N PHE A 16 49.83 9.60 108.34
CA PHE A 16 51.29 9.63 108.25
C PHE A 16 52.07 8.45 108.88
N TYR A 17 53.20 8.09 108.27
CA TYR A 17 54.42 8.84 108.59
C TYR A 17 55.59 8.46 107.68
N THR A 18 56.28 9.52 107.29
CA THR A 18 57.70 9.58 106.96
C THR A 18 58.55 8.73 107.92
N SER A 19 59.63 8.15 107.42
CA SER A 19 60.78 7.80 108.26
C SER A 19 61.93 8.75 107.95
N VAL A 20 62.15 9.70 108.85
CA VAL A 20 63.44 10.39 109.01
C VAL A 20 64.40 9.42 109.69
N ASN A 21 65.60 9.35 109.12
CA ASN A 21 66.75 8.56 109.57
C ASN A 21 67.16 8.86 111.02
N ALA A 22 67.66 7.82 111.70
CA ALA A 22 68.76 7.99 112.63
C ALA A 22 69.58 6.68 112.67
N ASP A 23 70.84 6.77 112.24
CA ASP A 23 71.91 6.06 112.92
C ASP A 23 71.90 6.47 114.39
N THR A 24 71.97 5.50 115.30
CA THR A 24 72.98 5.51 116.37
C THR A 24 73.07 4.12 116.99
N PRO A 25 74.29 3.69 117.38
CA PRO A 25 74.50 2.50 118.20
C PRO A 25 74.04 2.71 119.66
N GLN A 26 73.65 1.58 120.28
CA GLN A 26 73.82 1.11 121.68
C GLN A 26 73.32 2.01 122.84
N ILE A 27 72.51 1.54 123.80
CA ILE A 27 72.75 0.40 124.72
C ILE A 27 71.45 -0.24 125.29
N LYS A 28 71.43 -1.59 125.23
CA LYS A 28 70.88 -2.68 126.11
C LYS A 28 69.40 -2.73 126.56
N GLY A 29 68.79 -3.89 126.27
CA GLY A 29 68.09 -4.69 127.30
C GLY A 29 66.78 -5.38 126.90
N LEU A 30 66.88 -6.71 126.67
CA LEU A 30 65.90 -7.78 126.92
C LEU A 30 64.67 -8.05 125.99
N ASP A 31 64.65 -9.31 125.53
CA ASP A 31 63.60 -10.24 125.07
C ASP A 31 62.74 -10.03 123.79
N LYS A 32 62.74 -11.05 122.92
CA LYS A 32 61.78 -11.20 121.81
C LYS A 32 61.49 -12.68 121.46
N GLU A 33 60.46 -13.22 122.11
CA GLU A 33 59.92 -14.59 121.96
C GLU A 33 58.82 -14.72 120.86
N LEU A 34 58.94 -15.74 119.99
CA LEU A 34 57.85 -16.58 119.43
C LEU A 34 56.65 -16.04 118.57
N LYS A 35 56.74 -15.08 117.60
CA LYS A 35 55.61 -14.82 116.63
C LYS A 35 56.01 -14.23 115.24
N LYS A 36 56.52 -15.02 114.29
CA LYS A 36 56.76 -14.58 112.89
C LYS A 36 56.14 -15.45 111.76
N PRO A 37 55.97 -16.79 111.87
CA PRO A 37 55.58 -17.60 110.70
C PRO A 37 54.06 -17.70 110.38
N LEU A 38 53.14 -17.32 111.28
CA LEU A 38 51.69 -17.54 111.09
C LEU A 38 50.95 -16.42 110.32
N ILE A 39 51.37 -15.16 110.47
CA ILE A 39 50.70 -14.01 109.85
C ILE A 39 51.01 -13.92 108.34
N GLU A 40 52.24 -14.27 107.94
CA GLU A 40 52.65 -14.32 106.54
C GLU A 40 51.79 -15.32 105.73
N ARG A 41 51.43 -16.46 106.32
CA ARG A 41 50.58 -17.47 105.68
C ARG A 41 49.15 -16.99 105.47
N TYR A 42 48.54 -16.37 106.49
CA TYR A 42 47.17 -15.84 106.39
C TYR A 42 47.04 -14.76 105.32
N ILE A 43 48.01 -13.83 105.25
CA ILE A 43 48.04 -12.78 104.22
C ILE A 43 48.23 -13.39 102.82
N MET A 44 49.04 -14.45 102.71
CA MET A 44 49.24 -15.18 101.46
C MET A 44 47.98 -15.92 101.00
N ASP A 45 47.22 -16.53 101.92
CA ASP A 45 45.97 -17.23 101.61
C ASP A 45 44.87 -16.23 101.16
N GLU A 46 44.70 -15.10 101.84
CA GLU A 46 43.78 -14.02 101.41
C GLU A 46 44.17 -13.39 100.07
N LEU A 47 45.46 -13.15 99.81
CA LEU A 47 45.94 -12.68 98.50
C LEU A 47 45.69 -13.70 97.38
N LYS A 48 45.80 -14.99 97.70
CA LYS A 48 45.52 -16.07 96.76
C LYS A 48 44.03 -16.15 96.45
N ASP A 49 43.17 -16.03 97.45
CA ASP A 49 41.72 -16.01 97.28
C ASP A 49 41.27 -14.78 96.49
N LEU A 50 41.80 -13.58 96.80
CA LEU A 50 41.57 -12.36 96.02
C LEU A 50 42.04 -12.48 94.56
N ARG A 51 43.18 -13.13 94.30
CA ARG A 51 43.64 -13.38 92.92
C ARG A 51 42.72 -14.36 92.21
N MET A 52 42.28 -15.41 92.89
CA MET A 52 41.34 -16.38 92.34
C MET A 52 39.98 -15.74 92.04
N GLU A 53 39.49 -14.86 92.91
CA GLU A 53 38.26 -14.10 92.73
C GLU A 53 38.38 -13.11 91.57
N ASN A 54 39.46 -12.31 91.53
CA ASN A 54 39.75 -11.43 90.39
C ASN A 54 39.86 -12.20 89.06
N MET A 55 40.46 -13.39 89.07
CA MET A 55 40.55 -14.24 87.88
C MET A 55 39.17 -14.77 87.47
N LYS A 56 38.31 -15.17 88.42
CA LYS A 56 36.92 -15.58 88.14
C LYS A 56 36.10 -14.42 87.57
N ILE A 57 36.17 -13.25 88.19
CA ILE A 57 35.49 -12.04 87.73
C ILE A 57 35.97 -11.68 86.32
N LYS A 58 37.29 -11.68 86.08
CA LYS A 58 37.86 -11.41 84.75
C LYS A 58 37.36 -12.42 83.71
N ASN A 59 37.39 -13.72 84.01
CA ASN A 59 36.89 -14.76 83.12
C ASN A 59 35.38 -14.63 82.86
N GLU A 60 34.59 -14.23 83.86
CA GLU A 60 33.15 -14.03 83.70
C GLU A 60 32.84 -12.79 82.87
N VAL A 61 33.54 -11.69 83.12
CA VAL A 61 33.45 -10.45 82.33
C VAL A 61 33.87 -10.74 80.88
N GLU A 62 34.96 -11.44 80.65
CA GLU A 62 35.44 -11.83 79.32
C GLU A 62 34.42 -12.72 78.59
N LYS A 63 33.83 -13.70 79.29
CA LYS A 63 32.73 -14.52 78.73
C LYS A 63 31.49 -13.70 78.41
N ARG A 64 31.12 -12.75 79.26
CA ARG A 64 29.95 -11.88 79.03
C ARG A 64 30.19 -10.93 77.85
N ILE A 65 31.38 -10.34 77.74
CA ILE A 65 31.78 -9.49 76.60
C ILE A 65 31.75 -10.29 75.31
N SER A 66 32.39 -11.46 75.27
CA SER A 66 32.40 -12.32 74.09
C SER A 66 31.00 -12.78 73.69
N ARG A 67 30.15 -13.16 74.66
CA ARG A 67 28.74 -13.51 74.39
C ARG A 67 27.94 -12.31 73.86
N ALA A 68 28.12 -11.12 74.43
CA ALA A 68 27.44 -9.91 73.96
C ALA A 68 27.90 -9.51 72.56
N GLU A 69 29.19 -9.68 72.25
CA GLU A 69 29.76 -9.46 70.92
C GLU A 69 29.22 -10.46 69.90
N VAL A 70 29.14 -11.75 70.25
CA VAL A 70 28.51 -12.79 69.41
C VAL A 70 27.02 -12.49 69.18
N GLU A 71 26.29 -12.05 70.20
CA GLU A 71 24.88 -11.70 70.06
C GLU A 71 24.68 -10.43 69.21
N GLN A 72 25.54 -9.42 69.37
CA GLN A 72 25.51 -8.21 68.55
C GLN A 72 25.84 -8.50 67.09
N THR A 73 26.86 -9.32 66.83
CA THR A 73 27.25 -9.74 65.48
C THR A 73 26.18 -10.60 64.83
N ASP A 74 25.54 -11.51 65.57
CA ASP A 74 24.43 -12.32 65.06
C ASP A 74 23.16 -11.49 64.78
N ARG A 75 22.84 -10.50 65.61
CA ARG A 75 21.77 -9.52 65.31
C ARG A 75 22.10 -8.70 64.06
N ALA A 76 23.34 -8.25 63.91
CA ALA A 76 23.79 -7.52 62.72
C ALA A 76 23.75 -8.40 61.46
N ALA A 77 24.18 -9.66 61.54
CA ALA A 77 24.12 -10.62 60.45
C ALA A 77 22.67 -10.94 60.04
N ARG A 78 21.75 -11.12 61.00
CA ARG A 78 20.32 -11.29 60.74
C ARG A 78 19.72 -10.05 60.07
N TYR A 79 19.99 -8.85 60.60
CA TYR A 79 19.54 -7.59 59.98
C TYR A 79 20.04 -7.42 58.55
N ILE A 80 21.32 -7.71 58.29
CA ILE A 80 21.90 -7.68 56.94
C ILE A 80 21.20 -8.70 56.03
N THR A 81 20.99 -9.92 56.51
CA THR A 81 20.33 -10.99 55.73
C THR A 81 18.87 -10.62 55.40
N ASP A 82 18.11 -10.10 56.36
CA ASP A 82 16.73 -9.66 56.17
C ASP A 82 16.64 -8.45 55.24
N THR A 83 17.56 -7.47 55.39
CA THR A 83 17.61 -6.29 54.51
C THR A 83 17.96 -6.67 53.08
N ILE A 84 18.94 -7.55 52.90
CA ILE A 84 19.32 -8.11 51.60
C ILE A 84 18.14 -8.89 51.00
N GLY A 85 17.49 -9.75 51.78
CA GLY A 85 16.30 -10.50 51.35
C GLY A 85 15.16 -9.58 50.92
N ASN A 86 14.85 -8.55 51.71
CA ASN A 86 13.84 -7.55 51.39
C ASN A 86 14.20 -6.76 50.13
N MET A 87 15.48 -6.38 49.94
CA MET A 87 15.95 -5.77 48.69
C MET A 87 15.79 -6.71 47.50
N PHE A 88 16.08 -8.00 47.65
CA PHE A 88 15.83 -8.99 46.60
C PHE A 88 14.35 -9.10 46.25
N TYR A 89 13.45 -9.12 47.24
CA TYR A 89 12.01 -9.12 46.98
C TYR A 89 11.53 -7.85 46.27
N LEU A 90 12.05 -6.67 46.65
CA LEU A 90 11.74 -5.42 45.96
C LEU A 90 12.23 -5.40 44.51
N ILE A 91 13.44 -5.90 44.25
CA ILE A 91 13.99 -6.03 42.89
C ILE A 91 13.18 -7.05 42.09
N ALA A 92 12.81 -8.18 42.69
CA ALA A 92 11.97 -9.19 42.05
C ALA A 92 10.58 -8.64 41.68
N ALA A 93 9.97 -7.85 42.57
CA ALA A 93 8.70 -7.18 42.30
C ALA A 93 8.83 -6.14 41.16
N ALA A 94 9.87 -5.30 41.20
CA ALA A 94 10.14 -4.31 40.16
C ALA A 94 10.41 -4.93 38.79
N THR A 95 11.23 -6.00 38.74
CA THR A 95 11.54 -6.74 37.51
C THR A 95 10.31 -7.45 36.95
N SER A 96 9.46 -8.03 37.80
CA SER A 96 8.20 -8.64 37.37
C SER A 96 7.26 -7.63 36.72
N ILE A 97 7.15 -6.42 37.29
CA ILE A 97 6.36 -5.32 36.72
C ILE A 97 6.93 -4.88 35.37
N LEU A 98 8.26 -4.73 35.28
CA LEU A 98 8.92 -4.34 34.02
C LEU A 98 8.74 -5.38 32.91
N ILE A 99 8.84 -6.68 33.23
CA ILE A 99 8.60 -7.76 32.28
C ILE A 99 7.15 -7.75 31.81
N PHE A 100 6.20 -7.58 32.72
CA PHE A 100 4.77 -7.51 32.38
C PHE A 100 4.44 -6.31 31.48
N ALA A 101 4.97 -5.13 31.81
CA ALA A 101 4.83 -3.93 31.00
C ALA A 101 5.50 -4.08 29.62
N GLY A 102 6.71 -4.66 29.58
CA GLY A 102 7.45 -4.94 28.35
C GLY A 102 6.72 -5.95 27.44
N TRP A 103 6.14 -7.00 28.02
CA TRP A 103 5.34 -7.99 27.28
C TRP A 103 4.10 -7.36 26.64
N ASN A 104 3.36 -6.54 27.39
CA ASN A 104 2.20 -5.83 26.85
C ASN A 104 2.58 -4.86 25.73
N SER A 105 3.69 -4.12 25.89
CA SER A 105 4.20 -3.21 24.86
C SER A 105 4.62 -3.95 23.59
N LEU A 106 5.36 -5.06 23.71
CA LEU A 106 5.75 -5.89 22.56
C LEU A 106 4.53 -6.46 21.83
N ARG A 107 3.52 -6.91 22.57
CA ARG A 107 2.24 -7.37 22.00
C ARG A 107 1.52 -6.26 21.26
N ASP A 108 1.51 -5.05 21.80
CA ASP A 108 0.91 -3.87 21.14
C ASP A 108 1.66 -3.47 19.87
N VAL A 109 3.00 -3.48 19.89
CA VAL A 109 3.82 -3.21 18.70
C VAL A 109 3.58 -4.25 17.62
N LYS A 110 3.55 -5.54 17.98
CA LYS A 110 3.23 -6.63 17.04
C LYS A 110 1.85 -6.43 16.41
N ARG A 111 0.82 -6.20 17.22
CA ARG A 111 -0.55 -5.97 16.75
C ARG A 111 -0.64 -4.77 15.81
N LYS A 112 -0.05 -3.62 16.19
CA LYS A 112 -0.04 -2.42 15.32
C LYS A 112 0.71 -2.66 14.02
N THR A 113 1.78 -3.45 14.05
CA THR A 113 2.57 -3.77 12.87
C THR A 113 1.78 -4.70 11.94
N GLU A 114 1.10 -5.71 12.48
CA GLU A 114 0.19 -6.59 11.73
C GLU A 114 -0.93 -5.78 11.07
N GLU A 115 -1.56 -4.85 11.81
CA GLU A 115 -2.61 -3.96 11.29
C GLU A 115 -2.09 -3.02 10.18
N ILE A 116 -0.91 -2.41 10.35
CA ILE A 116 -0.30 -1.56 9.32
C ILE A 116 0.07 -2.37 8.08
N VAL A 117 0.58 -3.59 8.26
CA VAL A 117 0.94 -4.46 7.14
C VAL A 117 -0.32 -4.90 6.40
N GLU A 118 -1.37 -5.31 7.11
CA GLU A 118 -2.65 -5.71 6.54
C GLU A 118 -3.28 -4.57 5.74
N THR A 119 -3.41 -3.38 6.34
CA THR A 119 -3.97 -2.21 5.65
C THR A 119 -3.17 -1.79 4.42
N ARG A 120 -1.84 -1.86 4.46
CA ARG A 120 -0.98 -1.59 3.29
C ARG A 120 -1.13 -2.66 2.23
N LEU A 121 -1.20 -3.94 2.62
CA LEU A 121 -1.38 -5.06 1.70
C LEU A 121 -2.74 -4.95 1.00
N ASP A 122 -3.79 -4.58 1.73
CA ASP A 122 -5.11 -4.33 1.18
C ASP A 122 -5.10 -3.17 0.18
N ALA A 123 -4.46 -2.04 0.53
CA ALA A 123 -4.35 -0.90 -0.37
C ALA A 123 -3.59 -1.24 -1.66
N ILE A 124 -2.50 -2.02 -1.55
CA ILE A 124 -1.73 -2.49 -2.72
C ILE A 124 -2.58 -3.44 -3.56
N THR A 125 -3.25 -4.40 -2.93
CA THR A 125 -4.13 -5.37 -3.60
C THR A 125 -5.27 -4.67 -4.31
N GLN A 126 -5.94 -3.71 -3.67
CA GLN A 126 -7.00 -2.91 -4.28
C GLN A 126 -6.49 -2.10 -5.48
N LYS A 127 -5.34 -1.43 -5.33
CA LYS A 127 -4.72 -0.69 -6.44
C LYS A 127 -4.39 -1.61 -7.62
N TYR A 128 -3.80 -2.77 -7.35
CA TYR A 128 -3.47 -3.75 -8.39
C TYR A 128 -4.73 -4.29 -9.07
N ASN A 129 -5.76 -4.65 -8.31
CA ASN A 129 -7.03 -5.14 -8.85
C ASN A 129 -7.72 -4.07 -9.71
N ALA A 130 -7.72 -2.81 -9.26
CA ALA A 130 -8.27 -1.70 -10.04
C ALA A 130 -7.48 -1.49 -11.34
N GLN A 131 -6.15 -1.49 -11.28
CA GLN A 131 -5.31 -1.39 -12.48
C GLN A 131 -5.53 -2.57 -13.44
N MET A 132 -5.60 -3.79 -12.91
CA MET A 132 -5.85 -4.99 -13.71
C MET A 132 -7.22 -4.93 -14.39
N GLN A 133 -8.25 -4.46 -13.69
CA GLN A 133 -9.57 -4.26 -14.26
C GLN A 133 -9.53 -3.23 -15.40
N THR A 134 -8.93 -2.05 -15.17
CA THR A 134 -8.82 -1.03 -16.24
C THR A 134 -8.03 -1.54 -17.45
N LEU A 135 -6.99 -2.35 -17.23
CA LEU A 135 -6.22 -2.98 -18.30
C LEU A 135 -7.09 -3.98 -19.07
N GLN A 136 -7.82 -4.85 -18.39
CA GLN A 136 -8.73 -5.82 -19.02
C GLN A 136 -9.82 -5.13 -19.82
N GLU A 137 -10.43 -4.08 -19.27
CA GLU A 137 -11.43 -3.26 -19.97
C GLU A 137 -10.84 -2.62 -21.24
N THR A 138 -9.65 -2.02 -21.13
CA THR A 138 -8.94 -1.39 -22.26
C THR A 138 -8.61 -2.42 -23.34
N LEU A 139 -8.07 -3.59 -22.98
CA LEU A 139 -7.76 -4.66 -23.91
C LEU A 139 -9.01 -5.21 -24.60
N THR A 140 -10.10 -5.36 -23.86
CA THR A 140 -11.39 -5.80 -24.43
C THR A 140 -11.91 -4.78 -25.43
N GLN A 141 -11.87 -3.49 -25.08
CA GLN A 141 -12.28 -2.41 -25.97
C GLN A 141 -11.41 -2.34 -27.22
N GLN A 142 -10.08 -2.47 -27.07
CA GLN A 142 -9.15 -2.48 -28.21
C GLN A 142 -9.38 -3.69 -29.10
N SER A 143 -9.55 -4.89 -28.52
CA SER A 143 -9.87 -6.11 -29.28
C SER A 143 -11.14 -5.95 -30.10
N LYS A 144 -12.21 -5.38 -29.51
CA LYS A 144 -13.45 -5.08 -30.24
C LYS A 144 -13.20 -4.11 -31.40
N LYS A 145 -12.47 -3.01 -31.16
CA LYS A 145 -12.12 -2.05 -32.22
C LYS A 145 -11.31 -2.68 -33.34
N ILE A 146 -10.37 -3.57 -33.02
CA ILE A 146 -9.58 -4.29 -34.02
C ILE A 146 -10.49 -5.17 -34.87
N LEU A 147 -11.39 -5.93 -34.25
CA LEU A 147 -12.33 -6.77 -34.98
C LEU A 147 -13.28 -5.95 -35.87
N ASP A 148 -13.83 -4.86 -35.35
CA ASP A 148 -14.70 -3.95 -36.12
C ASP A 148 -13.93 -3.35 -37.31
N ASN A 149 -12.68 -2.93 -37.10
CA ASN A 149 -11.83 -2.41 -38.17
C ASN A 149 -11.47 -3.49 -39.20
N GLN A 150 -11.18 -4.72 -38.76
CA GLN A 150 -10.92 -5.85 -39.65
C GLN A 150 -12.14 -6.16 -40.52
N ASN A 151 -13.34 -6.19 -39.93
CA ASN A 151 -14.59 -6.41 -40.67
C ASN A 151 -14.83 -5.29 -41.70
N LYS A 152 -14.58 -4.02 -41.33
CA LYS A 152 -14.67 -2.90 -42.28
C LYS A 152 -13.68 -3.04 -43.42
N ILE A 153 -12.41 -3.33 -43.13
CA ILE A 153 -11.37 -3.54 -44.15
C ILE A 153 -11.78 -4.68 -45.09
N TYR A 154 -12.25 -5.79 -44.53
CA TYR A 154 -12.72 -6.93 -45.30
C TYR A 154 -13.89 -6.56 -46.21
N ASN A 155 -14.93 -5.90 -45.70
CA ASN A 155 -16.08 -5.48 -46.50
C ASN A 155 -15.68 -4.50 -47.61
N THR A 156 -14.83 -3.52 -47.30
CA THR A 156 -14.33 -2.56 -48.30
C THR A 156 -13.51 -3.26 -49.38
N GLN A 157 -12.60 -4.17 -49.02
CA GLN A 157 -11.81 -4.94 -49.98
C GLN A 157 -12.68 -5.87 -50.82
N TYR A 158 -13.69 -6.49 -50.21
CA TYR A 158 -14.63 -7.36 -50.89
C TYR A 158 -15.47 -6.58 -51.91
N ILE A 159 -16.08 -5.46 -51.51
CA ILE A 159 -16.79 -4.55 -52.41
C ILE A 159 -15.88 -4.08 -53.56
N HIS A 160 -14.65 -3.67 -53.24
CA HIS A 160 -13.69 -3.26 -54.27
C HIS A 160 -13.37 -4.39 -55.26
N SER A 161 -13.18 -5.62 -54.77
CA SER A 161 -12.93 -6.78 -55.63
C SER A 161 -14.13 -7.09 -56.54
N LEU A 162 -15.36 -6.92 -56.05
CA LEU A 162 -16.57 -7.07 -56.84
C LEU A 162 -16.67 -5.99 -57.91
N TRP A 163 -16.38 -4.73 -57.57
CA TRP A 163 -16.31 -3.64 -58.54
C TRP A 163 -15.31 -3.92 -59.66
N MET A 164 -14.08 -4.32 -59.31
CA MET A 164 -13.07 -4.68 -60.30
C MET A 164 -13.54 -5.81 -61.21
N ARG A 165 -14.25 -6.80 -60.65
CA ARG A 165 -14.80 -7.92 -61.42
C ARG A 165 -15.94 -7.46 -62.34
N SER A 166 -16.87 -6.64 -61.86
CA SER A 166 -17.98 -6.10 -62.66
C SER A 166 -17.46 -5.31 -63.86
N ASN A 167 -16.40 -4.53 -63.69
CA ASN A 167 -15.80 -3.74 -64.76
C ASN A 167 -15.10 -4.57 -65.84
N LEU A 168 -14.66 -5.80 -65.50
CA LEU A 168 -14.03 -6.72 -66.45
C LEU A 168 -15.04 -7.67 -67.12
N GLU A 169 -16.24 -7.78 -66.56
CA GLU A 169 -17.27 -8.69 -67.02
C GLU A 169 -18.00 -8.13 -68.24
N THR A 170 -18.03 -8.91 -69.32
CA THR A 170 -18.67 -8.47 -70.57
C THR A 170 -20.17 -8.75 -70.57
N ASN A 171 -20.62 -9.78 -69.83
CA ASN A 171 -22.03 -10.14 -69.79
C ASN A 171 -22.80 -9.22 -68.82
N PRO A 172 -23.79 -8.45 -69.29
CA PRO A 172 -24.57 -7.54 -68.45
C PRO A 172 -25.31 -8.26 -67.32
N GLN A 173 -25.83 -9.46 -67.55
CA GLN A 173 -26.51 -10.24 -66.50
C GLN A 173 -25.56 -10.59 -65.35
N SER A 174 -24.33 -10.95 -65.67
CA SER A 174 -23.32 -11.26 -64.66
C SER A 174 -22.88 -10.00 -63.89
N ARG A 175 -22.86 -8.83 -64.53
CA ARG A 175 -22.63 -7.54 -63.84
C ARG A 175 -23.76 -7.22 -62.86
N ILE A 176 -25.01 -7.41 -63.26
CA ILE A 176 -26.20 -7.24 -62.40
C ILE A 176 -26.07 -8.09 -61.14
N ASP A 177 -25.71 -9.38 -61.29
CA ASP A 177 -25.53 -10.29 -60.15
C ASP A 177 -24.40 -9.83 -59.21
N LEU A 178 -23.30 -9.30 -59.75
CA LEU A 178 -22.20 -8.76 -58.96
C LEU A 178 -22.60 -7.47 -58.22
N TYR A 179 -23.37 -6.58 -58.85
CA TYR A 179 -23.92 -5.41 -58.17
C TYR A 179 -24.90 -5.81 -57.06
N ASP A 180 -25.68 -6.88 -57.25
CA ASP A 180 -26.51 -7.44 -56.17
C ASP A 180 -25.70 -8.01 -55.01
N GLU A 181 -24.51 -8.57 -55.26
CA GLU A 181 -23.59 -8.93 -54.18
C GLU A 181 -23.05 -7.70 -53.44
N ILE A 182 -22.71 -6.62 -54.15
CA ILE A 182 -22.26 -5.36 -53.52
C ILE A 182 -23.39 -4.78 -52.64
N LEU A 183 -24.62 -4.75 -53.16
CA LEU A 183 -25.78 -4.21 -52.45
C LEU A 183 -26.18 -5.02 -51.21
N LYS A 184 -25.83 -6.32 -51.14
CA LYS A 184 -26.00 -7.12 -49.92
C LYS A 184 -25.07 -6.65 -48.79
N VAL A 185 -23.91 -6.10 -49.12
CA VAL A 185 -22.92 -5.60 -48.15
C VAL A 185 -23.17 -4.12 -47.84
N ASN A 186 -23.45 -3.31 -48.87
CA ASN A 186 -23.80 -1.90 -48.75
C ASN A 186 -25.12 -1.62 -49.50
N SER A 187 -26.25 -1.68 -48.80
CA SER A 187 -27.58 -1.55 -49.42
C SER A 187 -27.95 -0.14 -49.84
N ASN A 188 -27.18 0.87 -49.43
CA ASN A 188 -27.49 2.29 -49.60
C ASN A 188 -26.39 3.00 -50.39
N ASP A 189 -26.11 2.48 -51.58
CA ASP A 189 -25.04 2.95 -52.45
C ASP A 189 -25.59 3.41 -53.80
N ALA A 190 -25.73 4.74 -53.96
CA ALA A 190 -26.32 5.33 -55.16
C ALA A 190 -25.52 4.99 -56.43
N GLU A 191 -24.19 4.92 -56.31
CA GLU A 191 -23.29 4.56 -57.41
C GLU A 191 -23.62 3.16 -57.91
N VAL A 192 -23.71 2.18 -57.00
CA VAL A 192 -24.04 0.79 -57.36
C VAL A 192 -25.41 0.68 -58.03
N TYR A 193 -26.43 1.41 -57.54
CA TYR A 193 -27.74 1.40 -58.19
C TYR A 193 -27.71 1.99 -59.60
N ALA A 194 -26.96 3.06 -59.84
CA ALA A 194 -26.84 3.65 -61.18
C ALA A 194 -26.07 2.74 -62.15
N TYR A 195 -24.95 2.17 -61.73
CA TYR A 195 -24.21 1.19 -62.54
C TYR A 195 -24.99 -0.11 -62.76
N LYS A 196 -25.84 -0.51 -61.81
CA LYS A 196 -26.80 -1.59 -62.04
C LYS A 196 -27.85 -1.19 -63.07
N ALA A 197 -28.36 0.04 -63.05
CA ALA A 197 -29.30 0.54 -64.06
C ALA A 197 -28.68 0.53 -65.46
N ASP A 198 -27.41 0.93 -65.59
CA ASP A 198 -26.62 0.85 -66.82
C ASP A 198 -26.55 -0.60 -67.36
N ALA A 199 -26.18 -1.56 -66.50
CA ALA A 199 -26.16 -2.97 -66.89
C ALA A 199 -27.55 -3.55 -67.24
N VAL A 200 -28.62 -2.97 -66.67
CA VAL A 200 -30.01 -3.34 -66.97
C VAL A 200 -30.49 -2.73 -68.30
N ILE A 201 -29.99 -1.54 -68.66
CA ILE A 201 -30.21 -0.93 -69.97
C ILE A 201 -29.59 -1.79 -71.07
N ASP A 202 -28.41 -2.37 -70.84
CA ASP A 202 -27.73 -3.29 -71.77
C ASP A 202 -28.50 -4.59 -72.07
N ILE A 203 -29.52 -4.93 -71.27
CA ILE A 203 -30.44 -6.05 -71.52
C ILE A 203 -31.84 -5.59 -71.96
N ASP A 204 -31.98 -4.32 -72.34
CA ASP A 204 -33.21 -3.67 -72.82
C ASP A 204 -34.37 -3.60 -71.80
N GLU A 205 -34.09 -3.78 -70.51
CA GLU A 205 -35.10 -3.76 -69.43
C GLU A 205 -35.27 -2.34 -68.85
N TYR A 206 -35.67 -1.38 -69.69
CA TYR A 206 -35.63 0.05 -69.38
C TYR A 206 -36.55 0.47 -68.21
N GLU A 207 -37.70 -0.18 -68.01
CA GLU A 207 -38.57 0.11 -66.85
C GLU A 207 -37.88 -0.24 -65.52
N TRP A 208 -37.10 -1.32 -65.52
CA TRP A 208 -36.33 -1.71 -64.34
C TRP A 208 -35.18 -0.73 -64.10
N ALA A 209 -34.49 -0.30 -65.16
CA ALA A 209 -33.47 0.74 -65.08
C ALA A 209 -34.02 2.05 -64.50
N LEU A 210 -35.22 2.51 -64.92
CA LEU A 210 -35.88 3.67 -64.33
C LEU A 210 -36.07 3.52 -62.81
N SER A 211 -36.55 2.35 -62.36
CA SER A 211 -36.74 2.10 -60.93
C SER A 211 -35.41 2.14 -60.15
N LEU A 212 -34.33 1.60 -60.74
CA LEU A 212 -33.00 1.60 -60.12
C LEU A 212 -32.40 3.01 -60.07
N SER A 213 -32.49 3.77 -61.16
CA SER A 213 -32.04 5.16 -61.22
C SER A 213 -32.82 6.06 -60.26
N ASN A 214 -34.14 5.87 -60.14
CA ASN A 214 -34.95 6.56 -59.12
C ASN A 214 -34.48 6.24 -57.70
N LYS A 215 -34.10 4.98 -57.44
CA LYS A 215 -33.55 4.59 -56.14
C LYS A 215 -32.19 5.24 -55.88
N ALA A 216 -31.32 5.30 -56.88
CA ALA A 216 -30.04 5.99 -56.78
C ALA A 216 -30.23 7.48 -56.45
N ILE A 217 -31.17 8.15 -57.12
CA ILE A 217 -31.51 9.57 -56.88
C ILE A 217 -32.11 9.78 -55.47
N GLU A 218 -32.93 8.84 -54.97
CA GLU A 218 -33.45 8.91 -53.60
C GLU A 218 -32.33 8.85 -52.55
N ILE A 219 -31.29 8.06 -52.83
CA ILE A 219 -30.14 7.87 -51.94
C ILE A 219 -29.19 9.06 -52.01
N ASP A 220 -28.85 9.50 -53.22
CA ASP A 220 -28.01 10.67 -53.46
C ASP A 220 -28.57 11.52 -54.61
N PRO A 221 -29.32 12.60 -54.29
CA PRO A 221 -29.86 13.52 -55.28
C PRO A 221 -28.81 14.34 -56.01
N GLU A 222 -27.55 14.35 -55.56
CA GLU A 222 -26.45 15.07 -56.20
C GLU A 222 -25.65 14.18 -57.16
N TYR A 223 -25.94 12.88 -57.20
CA TYR A 223 -25.24 11.93 -58.05
C TYR A 223 -25.71 12.02 -59.51
N GLY A 224 -25.03 12.87 -60.29
CA GLY A 224 -25.39 13.19 -61.68
C GLY A 224 -25.53 11.97 -62.60
N TYR A 225 -24.72 10.93 -62.41
CA TYR A 225 -24.79 9.72 -63.22
C TYR A 225 -26.11 8.94 -63.03
N ALA A 226 -26.79 9.05 -61.88
CA ALA A 226 -28.11 8.44 -61.73
C ALA A 226 -29.17 9.13 -62.61
N TYR A 227 -29.10 10.46 -62.77
CA TYR A 227 -29.98 11.18 -63.70
C TYR A 227 -29.65 10.85 -65.15
N TRP A 228 -28.38 10.64 -65.48
CA TRP A 228 -27.97 10.15 -66.79
C TRP A 228 -28.58 8.78 -67.11
N GLN A 229 -28.48 7.83 -66.18
CA GLN A 229 -29.08 6.51 -66.39
C GLN A 229 -30.61 6.57 -66.49
N ARG A 230 -31.25 7.49 -65.74
CA ARG A 230 -32.69 7.74 -65.88
C ARG A 230 -33.05 8.37 -67.22
N SER A 231 -32.24 9.31 -67.73
CA SER A 231 -32.46 9.93 -69.05
C SER A 231 -32.30 8.92 -70.17
N CYS A 232 -31.30 8.05 -70.11
CA CYS A 232 -31.10 6.95 -71.06
C CYS A 232 -32.32 6.02 -71.10
N ALA A 233 -32.82 5.57 -69.94
CA ALA A 233 -34.00 4.72 -69.87
C ALA A 233 -35.28 5.42 -70.36
N ASN A 234 -35.48 6.71 -70.02
CA ASN A 234 -36.59 7.51 -70.53
C ASN A 234 -36.52 7.74 -72.05
N ALA A 235 -35.32 7.97 -72.58
CA ALA A 235 -35.09 8.07 -74.01
C ALA A 235 -35.45 6.75 -74.70
N ALA A 236 -34.97 5.61 -74.20
CA ALA A 236 -35.31 4.30 -74.75
C ALA A 236 -36.82 4.01 -74.73
N LEU A 237 -37.53 4.46 -73.69
CA LEU A 237 -38.99 4.36 -73.55
C LEU A 237 -39.78 5.44 -74.32
N ASN A 238 -39.09 6.31 -75.08
CA ASN A 238 -39.65 7.40 -75.88
C ASN A 238 -40.36 8.51 -75.05
N ASN A 239 -40.00 8.63 -73.77
CA ASN A 239 -40.40 9.73 -72.87
C ASN A 239 -39.43 10.91 -73.05
N LYS A 240 -39.55 11.60 -74.19
CA LYS A 240 -38.54 12.57 -74.66
C LYS A 240 -38.36 13.77 -73.74
N ASN A 241 -39.44 14.28 -73.14
CA ASN A 241 -39.37 15.49 -72.32
C ASN A 241 -38.64 15.19 -71.01
N GLU A 242 -39.01 14.08 -70.36
CA GLU A 242 -38.42 13.59 -69.12
C GLU A 242 -36.94 13.24 -69.33
N ALA A 243 -36.60 12.63 -70.46
CA ALA A 243 -35.21 12.33 -70.81
C ALA A 243 -34.35 13.61 -70.92
N ILE A 244 -34.87 14.68 -71.54
CA ILE A 244 -34.14 15.95 -71.70
C ILE A 244 -33.96 16.66 -70.35
N GLU A 245 -35.00 16.68 -69.51
CA GLU A 245 -34.94 17.28 -68.16
C GLU A 245 -33.91 16.56 -67.27
N ASP A 246 -33.93 15.23 -67.30
CA ASP A 246 -32.96 14.40 -66.56
C ASP A 246 -31.54 14.58 -67.11
N LEU A 247 -31.37 14.65 -68.43
CA LEU A 247 -30.07 14.87 -69.05
C LEU A 247 -29.49 16.25 -68.69
N GLN A 248 -30.32 17.30 -68.70
CA GLN A 248 -29.91 18.62 -68.25
C GLN A 248 -29.44 18.57 -66.79
N THR A 249 -30.23 17.93 -65.92
CA THR A 249 -29.88 17.76 -64.51
C THR A 249 -28.57 16.98 -64.33
N ALA A 250 -28.38 15.89 -65.10
CA ALA A 250 -27.17 15.09 -65.07
C ALA A 250 -25.92 15.92 -65.37
N ILE A 251 -25.97 16.81 -66.36
CA ILE A 251 -24.86 17.67 -66.77
C ILE A 251 -24.63 18.79 -65.76
N GLU A 252 -25.69 19.37 -65.20
CA GLU A 252 -25.57 20.37 -64.13
C GLU A 252 -24.85 19.79 -62.90
N LYS A 253 -25.17 18.55 -62.52
CA LYS A 253 -24.52 17.84 -61.40
C LYS A 253 -23.16 17.27 -61.74
N SER A 254 -22.96 16.84 -62.99
CA SER A 254 -21.75 16.16 -63.46
C SER A 254 -21.38 16.68 -64.85
N PRO A 255 -20.68 17.84 -64.93
CA PRO A 255 -20.39 18.50 -66.20
C PRO A 255 -19.58 17.68 -67.21
N HIS A 256 -18.82 16.69 -66.74
CA HIS A 256 -18.03 15.79 -67.60
C HIS A 256 -18.91 14.90 -68.49
N LEU A 257 -20.16 14.62 -68.08
CA LEU A 257 -21.10 13.84 -68.88
C LEU A 257 -21.49 14.55 -70.19
N LYS A 258 -21.27 15.87 -70.28
CA LYS A 258 -21.52 16.63 -71.52
C LYS A 258 -20.69 16.10 -72.69
N ASP A 259 -19.46 15.65 -72.42
CA ASP A 259 -18.56 15.13 -73.45
C ASP A 259 -19.00 13.74 -73.96
N GLU A 260 -19.83 13.03 -73.20
CA GLU A 260 -20.30 11.68 -73.51
C GLU A 260 -21.61 11.66 -74.32
N ILE A 261 -22.35 12.78 -74.38
CA ILE A 261 -23.66 12.88 -75.05
C ILE A 261 -23.61 12.42 -76.50
N ASP A 262 -22.58 12.84 -77.24
CA ASP A 262 -22.47 12.53 -78.67
C ASP A 262 -22.20 11.04 -78.95
N GLY A 263 -21.70 10.31 -77.95
CA GLY A 263 -21.40 8.87 -78.06
C GLY A 263 -22.58 7.97 -77.72
N GLU A 264 -23.61 8.50 -77.07
CA GLU A 264 -24.72 7.71 -76.53
C GLU A 264 -25.78 7.40 -77.60
N VAL A 265 -26.01 6.12 -77.86
CA VAL A 265 -26.90 5.66 -78.95
C VAL A 265 -28.36 5.87 -78.58
N LEU A 266 -28.69 5.77 -77.28
CA LEU A 266 -30.06 5.88 -76.79
C LEU A 266 -30.66 7.28 -76.98
N PHE A 267 -29.83 8.30 -77.17
CA PHE A 267 -30.29 9.68 -77.38
C PHE A 267 -30.62 10.03 -78.84
N GLU A 268 -30.50 9.10 -79.78
CA GLU A 268 -30.80 9.38 -81.19
C GLU A 268 -32.25 9.84 -81.40
N ASN A 269 -33.18 9.40 -80.54
CA ASN A 269 -34.59 9.80 -80.63
C ASN A 269 -34.91 11.19 -80.05
N ILE A 270 -34.03 11.75 -79.22
CA ILE A 270 -34.14 13.10 -78.63
C ILE A 270 -33.22 14.12 -79.30
N LYS A 271 -32.24 13.67 -80.09
CA LYS A 271 -31.23 14.48 -80.79
C LYS A 271 -31.79 15.60 -81.67
N GLU A 272 -32.95 15.38 -82.27
CA GLU A 272 -33.59 16.36 -83.15
C GLU A 272 -34.25 17.53 -82.38
N SER A 273 -34.54 17.33 -81.09
CA SER A 273 -35.20 18.31 -80.23
C SER A 273 -34.38 19.60 -80.09
N GLU A 274 -35.04 20.75 -80.11
CA GLU A 274 -34.38 22.04 -79.90
C GLU A 274 -33.73 22.13 -78.52
N ASP A 275 -34.35 21.55 -77.49
CA ASP A 275 -33.84 21.61 -76.12
C ASP A 275 -32.59 20.74 -75.94
N PHE A 276 -32.53 19.58 -76.60
CA PHE A 276 -31.32 18.75 -76.63
C PHE A 276 -30.14 19.47 -77.31
N LYS A 277 -30.38 20.17 -78.42
CA LYS A 277 -29.34 20.97 -79.10
C LYS A 277 -28.82 22.12 -78.24
N LYS A 278 -29.66 22.72 -77.38
CA LYS A 278 -29.22 23.74 -76.41
C LYS A 278 -28.30 23.16 -75.34
N ILE A 279 -28.52 21.91 -74.95
CA ILE A 279 -27.68 21.21 -73.96
C ILE A 279 -26.30 20.90 -74.56
N GLN A 280 -26.26 20.49 -75.83
CA GLN A 280 -25.01 20.22 -76.56
C GLN A 280 -24.17 21.48 -76.84
N GLY A 281 -24.82 22.58 -77.24
CA GLY A 281 -24.18 23.88 -77.54
C GLY A 281 -23.53 24.56 -76.35
#